data_AF-A0A7X7V471-F1
#
_entry.id   AF-A0A7X7V471-F1
#
_cell.length_a   1.000
_cell.length_b   1.000
_cell.length_c   1.000
_cell.angle_alpha   90.00
_cell.angle_beta   90.00
_cell.angle_gamma   90.00
#
_symmetry.space_group_name_H-M   'P 1'
#
loop_
_entity.id
_entity.type
_entity.pdbx_description
1 polymer ?
#
loop_
_entity_poly.entity_id
_entity_poly.type
_entity_poly.pdbx_seq_one_letter_code
_entity_poly.pdbx_strand_id
1 'polypeptide(L)'
;MIYITGDTHGGIDMRKLLLKEVTGRLTAQDHLIICGDFGFIWHNRHESMKEKKWLKWFSSMPWTTLFIDGNHENFPRLCSYPQREWHGGQVHEIRSNVLHLMRSQIFTIEGNTIFTLGGAASHDRGPSIGDPASIVGKGWWAEEIPAQQELDAADAVLEEHGRHVDYIVTHCLPTSMQTIIKGDTFAKDALTEYLQHVQDTVTYEHWYCGHYHKDIDLCHNTTVLFSRVIPLGCTVSCSPPMNGNPIYHVGDQIMYLSNNEVCCGTILHVFPWGKMRIQNQPAYELQEEKEILAEDQILGYSI
;
A
#
# COMPACT_ATOMS: atom_id res chain seq x y z
N MET A 1 4.03 20.27 1.82
CA MET A 1 4.03 19.31 0.68
C MET A 1 3.29 18.04 1.05
N ILE A 2 2.93 17.21 0.06
CA ILE A 2 2.28 15.91 0.30
C ILE A 2 3.18 14.79 -0.23
N TYR A 3 3.38 13.77 0.59
CA TYR A 3 4.01 12.50 0.24
C TYR A 3 3.00 11.37 0.37
N ILE A 4 3.18 10.30 -0.38
CA ILE A 4 2.26 9.16 -0.40
C ILE A 4 3.03 7.84 -0.46
N THR A 5 2.49 6.82 0.21
CA THR A 5 3.05 5.47 0.29
C THR A 5 1.94 4.44 0.46
N GLY A 6 2.31 3.15 0.39
CA GLY A 6 1.41 2.03 0.61
C GLY A 6 1.47 1.47 2.02
N ASP A 7 1.05 0.22 2.11
CA ASP A 7 0.73 -0.56 3.29
C ASP A 7 1.82 -0.54 4.36
N THR A 8 1.44 -0.62 5.63
CA THR A 8 2.40 -0.68 6.76
C THR A 8 2.18 -1.88 7.70
N HIS A 9 0.98 -2.46 7.66
CA HIS A 9 0.55 -3.66 8.40
C HIS A 9 1.01 -3.67 9.87
N GLY A 10 0.82 -2.56 10.59
CA GLY A 10 1.10 -2.53 12.02
C GLY A 10 2.57 -2.76 12.40
N GLY A 11 3.49 -2.37 11.51
CA GLY A 11 4.92 -2.40 11.77
C GLY A 11 5.72 -3.33 10.87
N ILE A 12 5.06 -4.19 10.09
CA ILE A 12 5.74 -5.18 9.24
C ILE A 12 6.50 -4.47 8.13
N ASP A 13 5.89 -3.48 7.48
CA ASP A 13 6.48 -2.79 6.33
C ASP A 13 7.01 -1.39 6.67
N MET A 14 7.17 -1.08 7.95
CA MET A 14 7.53 0.27 8.40
C MET A 14 8.88 0.79 7.93
N ARG A 15 9.76 -0.08 7.41
CA ARG A 15 11.11 0.30 6.99
C ARG A 15 11.11 1.53 6.09
N LYS A 16 10.16 1.65 5.16
CA LYS A 16 10.05 2.78 4.22
C LYS A 16 9.93 4.15 4.91
N LEU A 17 9.32 4.19 6.09
CA LEU A 17 9.14 5.41 6.88
C LEU A 17 10.28 5.66 7.88
N LEU A 18 11.15 4.68 8.11
CA LEU A 18 12.31 4.80 9.00
C LEU A 18 13.57 5.31 8.28
N LEU A 19 13.55 5.37 6.95
CA LEU A 19 14.65 5.86 6.13
C LEU A 19 14.78 7.38 6.22
N LYS A 20 15.94 7.87 6.68
CA LYS A 20 16.18 9.32 6.85
C LYS A 20 16.15 10.08 5.53
N GLU A 21 16.50 9.43 4.43
CA GLU A 21 16.45 9.99 3.08
C GLU A 21 15.00 10.36 2.70
N VAL A 22 14.03 9.62 3.23
CA VAL A 22 12.61 9.84 3.01
C VAL A 22 12.07 10.83 4.03
N THR A 23 12.17 10.52 5.32
CA THR A 23 11.46 11.24 6.38
C THR A 23 12.27 12.37 7.03
N GLY A 24 13.59 12.40 6.85
CA GLY A 24 14.47 13.39 7.47
C GLY A 24 14.30 14.82 6.92
N ARG A 25 13.60 14.97 5.80
CA ARG A 25 13.28 16.27 5.17
C ARG A 25 11.86 16.78 5.45
N LEU A 26 11.01 15.96 6.08
CA LEU A 26 9.61 16.30 6.34
C LEU A 26 9.51 17.22 7.56
N THR A 27 8.57 18.15 7.50
CA THR A 27 8.31 19.20 8.49
C THR A 27 6.84 19.18 8.93
N ALA A 28 6.47 20.07 9.86
CA ALA A 28 5.09 20.22 10.34
C ALA A 28 4.10 20.76 9.31
N GLN A 29 4.61 21.25 8.19
CA GLN A 29 3.79 21.68 7.05
C GLN A 29 3.60 20.55 6.03
N ASP A 30 4.22 19.39 6.25
CA ASP A 30 4.14 18.27 5.34
C ASP A 30 3.12 17.23 5.80
N HIS A 31 2.55 16.54 4.81
CA HIS A 31 1.58 15.47 4.99
C HIS A 31 2.13 14.19 4.38
N LEU A 32 1.94 13.06 5.04
CA LEU A 32 2.26 11.74 4.53
C LEU A 32 1.00 10.88 4.50
N ILE A 33 0.54 10.50 3.32
CA ILE A 33 -0.63 9.65 3.10
C ILE A 33 -0.20 8.19 2.97
N ILE A 34 -0.87 7.30 3.71
CA ILE A 34 -0.74 5.84 3.63
C ILE A 34 -2.01 5.28 2.98
N CYS A 35 -1.86 4.58 1.84
CA CYS A 35 -2.97 4.07 1.02
C CYS A 35 -3.58 2.78 1.57
N GLY A 36 -3.97 2.77 2.84
CA GLY A 36 -4.58 1.60 3.50
C GLY A 36 -3.60 0.72 4.26
N ASP A 37 -4.15 -0.28 4.95
CA ASP A 37 -3.43 -1.23 5.79
C ASP A 37 -2.46 -0.54 6.75
N PHE A 38 -2.99 0.44 7.49
CA PHE A 38 -2.24 1.15 8.53
C PHE A 38 -1.91 0.17 9.67
N GLY A 39 -2.87 -0.65 10.09
CA GLY A 39 -2.63 -1.80 10.98
C GLY A 39 -2.10 -1.49 12.40
N PHE A 40 -1.95 -0.22 12.81
CA PHE A 40 -1.53 0.15 14.17
C PHE A 40 -2.69 0.27 15.17
N ILE A 41 -3.91 0.00 14.73
CA ILE A 41 -5.15 0.04 15.51
C ILE A 41 -5.84 -1.31 15.32
N TRP A 42 -5.38 -2.33 16.04
CA TRP A 42 -5.81 -3.71 15.84
C TRP A 42 -6.48 -4.33 17.07
N HIS A 43 -6.06 -3.98 18.29
CA HIS A 43 -6.68 -4.55 19.50
C HIS A 43 -8.07 -3.96 19.75
N ASN A 44 -9.10 -4.80 19.89
CA ASN A 44 -10.52 -4.40 19.91
C ASN A 44 -10.93 -3.34 20.94
N ARG A 45 -10.25 -3.25 22.10
CA ARG A 45 -10.75 -2.43 23.24
C ARG A 45 -9.78 -1.35 23.72
N HIS A 46 -8.48 -1.57 23.57
CA HIS A 46 -7.47 -0.68 24.11
C HIS A 46 -6.17 -0.87 23.36
N GLU A 47 -5.31 0.14 23.44
CA GLU A 47 -3.98 0.07 22.85
C GLU A 47 -3.12 -0.99 23.55
N SER A 48 -2.60 -1.94 22.77
CA SER A 48 -1.53 -2.79 23.28
C SER A 48 -0.24 -2.02 23.47
N MET A 49 0.72 -2.59 24.18
CA MET A 49 2.03 -1.97 24.38
C MET A 49 2.76 -1.71 23.05
N LYS A 50 2.55 -2.56 22.03
CA LYS A 50 3.11 -2.38 20.69
C LYS A 50 2.47 -1.20 19.98
N GLU A 51 1.14 -1.11 19.99
CA GLU A 51 0.39 0.00 19.39
C GLU A 51 0.74 1.34 20.06
N LYS A 52 0.80 1.38 21.40
CA LYS A 52 1.23 2.59 22.14
C LYS A 52 2.58 3.12 21.67
N LYS A 53 3.55 2.22 21.46
CA LYS A 53 4.90 2.61 21.01
C LYS A 53 4.87 3.19 19.60
N TRP A 54 4.16 2.54 18.68
CA TRP A 54 4.06 3.01 17.29
C TRP A 54 3.26 4.30 17.17
N LEU A 55 2.09 4.39 17.80
CA LEU A 55 1.29 5.61 17.79
C LEU A 55 2.04 6.77 18.45
N LYS A 56 2.84 6.50 19.49
CA LYS A 56 3.77 7.50 20.06
C LYS A 56 4.85 7.91 19.06
N TRP A 57 5.41 6.97 18.29
CA TRP A 57 6.38 7.27 17.24
C TRP A 57 5.76 8.20 16.19
N PHE A 58 4.60 7.84 15.61
CA PHE A 58 3.89 8.71 14.67
C PHE A 58 3.55 10.08 15.28
N SER A 59 3.13 10.11 16.56
CA SER A 59 2.85 11.36 17.27
C SER A 59 4.08 12.25 17.46
N SER A 60 5.28 11.66 17.45
CA SER A 60 6.54 12.39 17.59
C SER A 60 7.15 12.82 16.26
N MET A 61 6.58 12.38 15.14
CA MET A 61 7.08 12.76 13.82
C MET A 61 6.74 14.23 13.55
N PRO A 62 7.62 14.97 12.86
CA PRO A 62 7.41 16.38 12.62
C PRO A 62 6.27 16.64 11.64
N TRP A 63 5.77 15.65 10.88
CA TRP A 63 4.70 15.81 9.88
C TRP A 63 3.34 15.30 10.36
N THR A 64 2.31 15.54 9.55
CA THR A 64 0.97 14.95 9.74
C THR A 64 0.86 13.63 8.98
N THR A 65 0.64 12.53 9.70
CA THR A 65 0.36 11.22 9.09
C THR A 65 -1.12 11.09 8.81
N LEU A 66 -1.45 10.82 7.56
CA LEU A 66 -2.79 10.58 7.05
C LEU A 66 -2.85 9.13 6.56
N PHE A 67 -3.99 8.47 6.74
CA PHE A 67 -4.21 7.16 6.15
C PHE A 67 -5.68 6.98 5.81
N ILE A 68 -5.96 6.23 4.75
CA ILE A 68 -7.29 5.63 4.53
C ILE A 68 -7.29 4.22 5.13
N ASP A 69 -8.46 3.64 5.35
CA ASP A 69 -8.58 2.23 5.73
C ASP A 69 -8.33 1.28 4.53
N GLY A 70 -7.83 0.09 4.81
CA GLY A 70 -7.70 -1.03 3.88
C GLY A 70 -8.54 -2.23 4.32
N ASN A 71 -8.04 -3.45 4.11
CA ASN A 71 -8.69 -4.67 4.58
C ASN A 71 -8.08 -5.21 5.88
N HIS A 72 -6.98 -4.64 6.36
CA HIS A 72 -6.31 -5.02 7.60
C HIS A 72 -6.46 -3.96 8.69
N GLU A 73 -7.71 -3.59 8.98
CA GLU A 73 -8.11 -2.64 10.01
C GLU A 73 -9.08 -3.24 11.01
N ASN A 74 -8.98 -2.81 12.28
CA ASN A 74 -10.04 -3.06 13.25
C ASN A 74 -11.11 -1.97 13.13
N PHE A 75 -12.08 -2.17 12.24
CA PHE A 75 -13.17 -1.22 11.99
C PHE A 75 -13.92 -0.80 13.26
N PRO A 76 -14.35 -1.70 14.17
CA PRO A 76 -15.02 -1.30 15.40
C PRO A 76 -14.23 -0.30 16.24
N ARG A 77 -12.91 -0.48 16.34
CA ARG A 77 -12.07 0.44 17.09
C ARG A 77 -11.76 1.70 16.29
N LEU A 78 -11.46 1.58 14.99
CA LEU A 78 -11.19 2.72 14.12
C LEU A 78 -12.36 3.70 14.10
N CYS A 79 -13.58 3.21 13.92
CA CYS A 79 -14.81 4.01 13.90
C CYS A 79 -15.22 4.54 15.28
N SER A 80 -14.56 4.13 16.36
CA SER A 80 -14.81 4.66 17.72
C SER A 80 -14.01 5.92 18.05
N TYR A 81 -13.01 6.26 17.22
CA TYR A 81 -12.20 7.47 17.43
C TYR A 81 -13.02 8.74 17.16
N PRO A 82 -12.74 9.86 17.85
CA PRO A 82 -13.44 11.12 17.65
C PRO A 82 -13.41 11.57 16.20
N GLN A 83 -14.55 12.02 15.69
CA GLN A 83 -14.66 12.62 14.36
C GLN A 83 -14.54 14.14 14.44
N ARG A 84 -13.91 14.73 13.42
CA ARG A 84 -13.95 16.18 13.20
C ARG A 84 -13.78 16.51 11.73
N GLU A 85 -14.28 17.69 11.36
CA GLU A 85 -13.99 18.28 10.06
C GLU A 85 -12.50 18.71 10.00
N TRP A 86 -11.87 18.41 8.86
CA TRP A 86 -10.49 18.74 8.58
C TRP A 86 -10.31 18.87 7.07
N HIS A 87 -9.86 20.04 6.61
CA HIS A 87 -9.58 20.31 5.19
C HIS A 87 -10.75 19.98 4.24
N GLY A 88 -12.00 20.24 4.65
CA GLY A 88 -13.19 20.03 3.83
C GLY A 88 -13.81 18.62 3.90
N GLY A 89 -13.15 17.66 4.55
CA GLY A 89 -13.68 16.32 4.79
C GLY A 89 -13.73 15.95 6.27
N GLN A 90 -14.30 14.78 6.58
CA GLN A 90 -14.32 14.22 7.94
C GLN A 90 -13.13 13.28 8.18
N VAL A 91 -12.53 13.36 9.38
CA VAL A 91 -11.47 12.45 9.80
C VAL A 91 -11.79 11.78 11.12
N HIS A 92 -11.29 10.56 11.35
CA HIS A 92 -11.11 10.06 12.72
C HIS A 92 -9.76 10.54 13.26
N GLU A 93 -9.77 11.22 14.41
CA GLU A 93 -8.56 11.68 15.08
C GLU A 93 -7.99 10.58 15.99
N ILE A 94 -6.95 9.89 15.51
CA ILE A 94 -6.26 8.85 16.30
C ILE A 94 -5.34 9.51 17.32
N ARG A 95 -4.64 10.55 16.87
CA ARG A 95 -3.79 11.51 17.60
C ARG A 95 -3.84 12.85 16.87
N SER A 96 -3.34 13.92 17.48
CA SER A 96 -3.39 15.27 16.91
C SER A 96 -2.79 15.41 15.50
N ASN A 97 -1.77 14.62 15.17
CA ASN A 97 -1.10 14.57 13.85
C ASN A 97 -1.20 13.18 13.18
N VAL A 98 -2.12 12.32 13.63
CA VAL A 98 -2.37 11.00 13.03
C VAL A 98 -3.86 10.88 12.77
N LEU A 99 -4.24 11.04 11.50
CA LEU A 99 -5.62 11.17 11.09
C LEU A 99 -6.00 10.08 10.10
N HIS A 100 -7.14 9.46 10.34
CA HIS A 100 -7.78 8.60 9.36
C HIS A 100 -8.66 9.47 8.45
N LEU A 101 -8.34 9.53 7.16
CA LEU A 101 -9.18 10.15 6.14
C LEU A 101 -10.39 9.23 5.90
N MET A 102 -11.58 9.68 6.31
CA MET A 102 -12.77 8.84 6.21
C MET A 102 -13.16 8.59 4.76
N ARG A 103 -13.83 7.46 4.53
CA ARG A 103 -14.40 7.08 3.24
C ARG A 103 -15.36 8.14 2.71
N SER A 104 -15.43 8.25 1.40
CA SER A 104 -16.44 9.06 0.69
C SER A 104 -16.32 10.55 1.02
N GLN A 105 -15.09 11.04 1.13
CA GLN A 105 -14.77 12.43 1.40
C GLN A 105 -13.84 12.99 0.31
N ILE A 106 -13.88 14.31 0.11
CA ILE A 106 -12.88 15.05 -0.65
C ILE A 106 -12.18 16.00 0.31
N PHE A 107 -10.85 15.99 0.28
CA PHE A 107 -10.01 16.87 1.10
C PHE A 107 -9.25 17.88 0.24
N THR A 108 -9.13 19.12 0.71
CA THR A 108 -8.30 20.15 0.09
C THR A 108 -7.00 20.34 0.88
N ILE A 109 -5.93 19.70 0.44
CA ILE A 109 -4.63 19.67 1.14
C ILE A 109 -3.58 20.27 0.20
N GLU A 110 -2.83 21.27 0.69
CA GLU A 110 -1.81 22.00 -0.11
C GLU A 110 -2.36 22.53 -1.45
N GLY A 111 -3.65 22.89 -1.48
CA GLY A 111 -4.33 23.38 -2.69
C GLY A 111 -4.86 22.31 -3.64
N ASN A 112 -4.65 21.03 -3.36
CA ASN A 112 -5.11 19.91 -4.18
C ASN A 112 -6.36 19.25 -3.56
N THR A 113 -7.31 18.90 -4.40
CA THR A 113 -8.50 18.10 -4.08
C THR A 113 -8.18 16.61 -4.15
N ILE A 114 -8.43 15.88 -3.07
CA ILE A 114 -8.10 14.47 -2.92
C ILE A 114 -9.36 13.71 -2.50
N PHE A 115 -9.90 12.91 -3.41
CA PHE A 115 -10.99 11.98 -3.09
C PHE A 115 -10.43 10.72 -2.43
N THR A 116 -11.07 10.28 -1.33
CA THR A 116 -10.64 9.09 -0.58
C THR A 116 -11.73 8.06 -0.44
N LEU A 117 -11.40 6.80 -0.76
CA LEU A 117 -12.28 5.66 -0.50
C LEU A 117 -11.43 4.43 -0.12
N GLY A 118 -11.44 4.12 1.17
CA GLY A 118 -10.78 2.94 1.74
C GLY A 118 -11.51 1.63 1.49
N GLY A 119 -10.92 0.54 1.97
CA GLY A 119 -11.46 -0.81 1.90
C GLY A 119 -10.86 -1.66 0.78
N ALA A 120 -10.92 -2.98 0.98
CA ALA A 120 -10.62 -4.03 0.00
C ALA A 120 -11.17 -5.37 0.52
N ALA A 121 -11.34 -6.37 -0.34
CA ALA A 121 -11.64 -7.72 0.12
C ALA A 121 -10.38 -8.41 0.68
N SER A 122 -10.47 -8.98 1.88
CA SER A 122 -9.43 -9.90 2.36
C SER A 122 -9.40 -11.20 1.55
N HIS A 123 -8.32 -11.40 0.78
CA HIS A 123 -8.07 -12.65 0.05
C HIS A 123 -7.29 -13.68 0.86
N ASP A 124 -6.61 -13.25 1.93
CA ASP A 124 -5.74 -14.07 2.77
C ASP A 124 -6.40 -14.50 4.09
N ARG A 125 -7.47 -13.82 4.54
CA ARG A 125 -8.14 -14.03 5.84
C ARG A 125 -9.66 -13.81 5.88
N GLY A 126 -10.36 -13.93 4.75
CA GLY A 126 -11.82 -13.73 4.65
C GLY A 126 -12.70 -14.98 4.87
N PRO A 127 -14.04 -14.84 4.84
CA PRO A 127 -15.01 -15.95 5.02
C PRO A 127 -14.80 -17.13 4.05
N SER A 128 -14.09 -16.88 2.95
CA SER A 128 -13.68 -17.88 1.97
C SER A 128 -12.63 -18.88 2.48
N ILE A 129 -12.05 -18.71 3.68
CA ILE A 129 -10.95 -19.55 4.23
C ILE A 129 -11.44 -20.70 5.14
N GLY A 130 -12.72 -21.07 5.01
CA GLY A 130 -13.22 -22.38 5.46
C GLY A 130 -13.83 -22.43 6.86
N ASP A 131 -13.61 -21.42 7.71
CA ASP A 131 -14.41 -21.22 8.93
C ASP A 131 -14.63 -19.71 9.23
N PRO A 132 -15.68 -19.09 8.66
CA PRO A 132 -16.00 -17.68 8.88
C PRO A 132 -16.14 -17.32 10.37
N ALA A 133 -16.68 -18.22 11.21
CA ALA A 133 -16.93 -17.93 12.61
C ALA A 133 -15.63 -17.78 13.43
N SER A 134 -14.53 -18.36 12.96
CA SER A 134 -13.23 -18.29 13.63
C SER A 134 -12.49 -16.96 13.42
N ILE A 135 -12.77 -16.26 12.31
CA ILE A 135 -12.07 -15.04 11.87
C ILE A 135 -12.90 -13.76 12.03
N VAL A 136 -14.23 -13.84 11.93
CA VAL A 136 -15.15 -12.69 12.06
C VAL A 136 -14.96 -12.02 13.43
N GLY A 137 -14.66 -10.72 13.42
CA GLY A 137 -14.47 -9.91 14.63
C GLY A 137 -13.15 -10.16 15.38
N LYS A 138 -12.27 -11.01 14.84
CA LYS A 138 -10.93 -11.29 15.37
C LYS A 138 -9.80 -10.97 14.39
N GLY A 139 -10.06 -11.09 13.10
CA GLY A 139 -9.12 -10.73 12.03
C GLY A 139 -9.75 -10.54 10.66
N TRP A 140 -11.08 -10.47 10.59
CA TRP A 140 -11.86 -10.11 9.41
C TRP A 140 -13.12 -9.36 9.84
N TRP A 141 -13.51 -8.34 9.07
CA TRP A 141 -14.72 -7.55 9.28
C TRP A 141 -15.49 -7.38 7.97
N ALA A 142 -16.82 -7.38 8.03
CA ALA A 142 -17.62 -7.13 6.84
C ALA A 142 -17.44 -5.69 6.34
N GLU A 143 -17.10 -4.79 7.26
CA GLU A 143 -16.78 -3.38 7.05
C GLU A 143 -15.52 -3.14 6.19
N GLU A 144 -14.73 -4.18 5.90
CA GLU A 144 -13.65 -4.13 4.90
C GLU A 144 -14.14 -3.67 3.52
N ILE A 145 -15.39 -4.02 3.17
CA ILE A 145 -16.06 -3.52 1.98
C ILE A 145 -16.98 -2.35 2.39
N PRO A 146 -16.87 -1.16 1.76
CA PRO A 146 -17.77 -0.07 2.01
C PRO A 146 -19.24 -0.46 1.83
N ALA A 147 -20.08 -0.01 2.77
CA ALA A 147 -21.51 -0.21 2.66
C ALA A 147 -22.07 0.60 1.49
N GLN A 148 -23.21 0.17 0.94
CA GLN A 148 -23.86 0.89 -0.17
C GLN A 148 -24.07 2.38 0.13
N GLN A 149 -24.42 2.73 1.37
CA GLN A 149 -24.60 4.13 1.79
C GLN A 149 -23.30 4.95 1.70
N GLU A 150 -22.14 4.32 1.94
CA GLU A 150 -20.85 4.98 1.77
C GLU A 150 -20.56 5.19 0.27
N LEU A 151 -20.90 4.22 -0.59
CA LEU A 151 -20.76 4.37 -2.05
C LEU A 151 -21.68 5.46 -2.61
N ASP A 152 -22.94 5.49 -2.15
CA ASP A 152 -23.90 6.53 -2.54
C ASP A 152 -23.44 7.93 -2.09
N ALA A 153 -22.84 8.03 -0.89
CA ALA A 153 -22.26 9.28 -0.39
C ALA A 153 -21.03 9.70 -1.20
N ALA A 154 -20.23 8.75 -1.68
CA ALA A 154 -19.10 9.03 -2.55
C ALA A 154 -19.57 9.63 -3.88
N ASP A 155 -20.60 9.06 -4.49
CA ASP A 155 -21.19 9.64 -5.71
C ASP A 155 -21.75 11.04 -5.46
N ALA A 156 -22.47 11.26 -4.36
CA ALA A 156 -23.01 12.58 -4.04
C ALA A 156 -21.90 13.64 -3.93
N VAL A 157 -20.83 13.34 -3.19
CA VAL A 157 -19.69 14.26 -3.03
C VAL A 157 -18.95 14.49 -4.35
N LEU A 158 -18.78 13.45 -5.17
CA LEU A 158 -18.17 13.58 -6.50
C LEU A 158 -19.03 14.44 -7.44
N GLU A 159 -20.35 14.25 -7.47
CA GLU A 159 -21.27 15.06 -8.27
C GLU A 159 -21.27 16.54 -7.85
N GLU A 160 -21.23 16.82 -6.55
CA GLU A 160 -21.11 18.18 -6.01
C GLU A 160 -19.82 18.89 -6.48
N HIS A 161 -18.77 18.12 -6.76
CA HIS A 161 -17.49 18.60 -7.31
C HIS A 161 -17.41 18.48 -8.85
N GLY A 162 -18.55 18.25 -9.53
CA GLY A 162 -18.60 18.12 -10.99
C GLY A 162 -17.82 16.92 -11.52
N ARG A 163 -17.66 15.88 -10.69
CA ARG A 163 -16.85 14.68 -10.93
C ARG A 163 -15.42 15.00 -11.37
N HIS A 164 -14.82 16.03 -10.77
CA HIS A 164 -13.45 16.44 -11.03
C HIS A 164 -12.70 16.62 -9.71
N VAL A 165 -11.58 15.91 -9.56
CA VAL A 165 -10.67 16.00 -8.41
C VAL A 165 -9.25 15.85 -8.91
N ASP A 166 -8.28 16.45 -8.23
CA ASP A 166 -6.88 16.35 -8.67
C ASP A 166 -6.35 14.92 -8.47
N TYR A 167 -6.65 14.33 -7.30
CA TYR A 167 -6.15 13.01 -6.92
C TYR A 167 -7.23 12.09 -6.37
N ILE A 168 -7.10 10.80 -6.66
CA ILE A 168 -7.88 9.73 -6.05
C ILE A 168 -6.94 8.85 -5.21
N VAL A 169 -7.32 8.58 -3.96
CA VAL A 169 -6.57 7.68 -3.07
C VAL A 169 -7.50 6.59 -2.56
N THR A 170 -7.21 5.35 -2.95
CA THR A 170 -7.96 4.16 -2.52
C THR A 170 -7.03 3.10 -1.99
N HIS A 171 -7.56 2.07 -1.33
CA HIS A 171 -6.72 0.93 -0.98
C HIS A 171 -6.73 -0.12 -2.10
N CYS A 172 -7.92 -0.49 -2.59
CA CYS A 172 -8.12 -1.40 -3.70
C CYS A 172 -8.08 -0.71 -5.08
N LEU A 173 -7.94 -1.49 -6.16
CA LEU A 173 -8.01 -1.01 -7.55
C LEU A 173 -9.41 -1.20 -8.18
N PRO A 174 -9.73 -0.44 -9.24
CA PRO A 174 -10.79 -0.79 -10.19
C PRO A 174 -10.66 -2.20 -10.73
N THR A 175 -11.77 -2.86 -11.05
CA THR A 175 -11.79 -4.26 -11.56
C THR A 175 -10.79 -4.50 -12.69
N SER A 176 -10.79 -3.64 -13.73
CA SER A 176 -9.90 -3.84 -14.88
C SER A 176 -8.42 -3.78 -14.50
N MET A 177 -8.04 -2.86 -13.59
CA MET A 177 -6.67 -2.68 -13.13
C MET A 177 -6.24 -3.81 -12.17
N GLN A 178 -7.15 -4.27 -11.31
CA GLN A 178 -6.93 -5.46 -10.48
C GLN A 178 -6.64 -6.68 -11.34
N THR A 179 -7.44 -6.92 -12.40
CA THR A 179 -7.24 -8.05 -13.30
C THR A 179 -5.87 -8.01 -13.99
N ILE A 180 -5.33 -6.83 -14.32
CA ILE A 180 -3.97 -6.70 -14.88
C ILE A 180 -2.91 -7.24 -13.91
N ILE A 181 -3.06 -7.02 -12.60
CA ILE A 181 -2.05 -7.40 -11.60
C ILE A 181 -2.22 -8.83 -11.09
N LYS A 182 -3.47 -9.26 -10.89
CA LYS A 182 -3.81 -10.51 -10.19
C LYS A 182 -4.50 -11.55 -11.09
N GLY A 183 -4.89 -11.20 -12.31
CA GLY A 183 -5.69 -12.07 -13.17
C GLY A 183 -6.94 -12.55 -12.41
N ASP A 184 -7.24 -13.84 -12.52
CA ASP A 184 -8.40 -14.46 -11.87
C ASP A 184 -8.15 -14.85 -10.40
N THR A 185 -6.96 -14.56 -9.84
CA THR A 185 -6.67 -14.93 -8.44
C THR A 185 -7.43 -14.07 -7.44
N PHE A 186 -7.76 -12.84 -7.80
CA PHE A 186 -8.55 -11.92 -6.98
C PHE A 186 -9.91 -11.74 -7.66
N ALA A 187 -10.98 -12.18 -6.97
CA ALA A 187 -12.34 -12.02 -7.46
C ALA A 187 -12.74 -10.54 -7.47
N LYS A 188 -13.57 -10.16 -8.44
CA LYS A 188 -14.27 -8.88 -8.40
C LYS A 188 -15.40 -8.91 -7.37
N ASP A 189 -15.71 -7.74 -6.84
CA ASP A 189 -16.70 -7.51 -5.79
C ASP A 189 -17.40 -6.14 -5.98
N ALA A 190 -18.27 -5.76 -5.04
CA ALA A 190 -18.99 -4.50 -5.13
C ALA A 190 -18.07 -3.27 -5.12
N LEU A 191 -16.95 -3.32 -4.39
CA LEU A 191 -16.03 -2.19 -4.29
C LEU A 191 -15.23 -2.04 -5.58
N THR A 192 -14.61 -3.09 -6.09
CA THR A 192 -13.81 -3.07 -7.33
C THR A 192 -14.64 -2.64 -8.54
N GLU A 193 -15.91 -3.06 -8.62
CA GLU A 193 -16.84 -2.60 -9.67
C GLU A 193 -17.22 -1.12 -9.46
N TYR A 194 -17.42 -0.66 -8.22
CA TYR A 194 -17.66 0.77 -7.94
C TYR A 194 -16.44 1.62 -8.30
N LEU A 195 -15.24 1.17 -7.97
CA LEU A 195 -13.99 1.85 -8.34
C LEU A 195 -13.81 1.89 -9.88
N GLN A 196 -14.30 0.88 -10.61
CA GLN A 196 -14.38 0.96 -12.07
C GLN A 196 -15.33 2.06 -12.52
N HIS A 197 -16.51 2.16 -11.92
CA HIS A 197 -17.44 3.26 -12.20
C HIS A 197 -16.78 4.63 -11.96
N VAL A 198 -16.08 4.81 -10.83
CA VAL A 198 -15.33 6.04 -10.53
C VAL A 198 -14.28 6.33 -11.60
N GLN A 199 -13.46 5.34 -11.98
CA GLN A 199 -12.45 5.50 -13.04
C GLN A 199 -13.06 5.91 -14.39
N ASP A 200 -14.26 5.40 -14.71
CA ASP A 200 -14.92 5.65 -15.99
C ASP A 200 -15.60 7.03 -16.07
N THR A 201 -15.83 7.68 -14.93
CA THR A 201 -16.75 8.84 -14.84
C THR A 201 -16.19 10.05 -14.10
N VAL A 202 -15.08 9.90 -13.38
CA VAL A 202 -14.39 11.00 -12.69
C VAL A 202 -13.17 11.40 -13.49
N THR A 203 -13.00 12.70 -13.69
CA THR A 203 -11.77 13.25 -14.25
C THR A 203 -10.78 13.50 -13.13
N TYR A 204 -9.55 13.00 -13.27
CA TYR A 204 -8.49 13.14 -12.26
C TYR A 204 -7.10 13.22 -12.88
N GLU A 205 -6.15 13.82 -12.17
CA GLU A 205 -4.75 13.87 -12.61
C GLU A 205 -4.06 12.53 -12.36
N HIS A 206 -4.19 11.99 -11.13
CA HIS A 206 -3.55 10.73 -10.75
C HIS A 206 -4.32 9.94 -9.69
N TRP A 207 -4.24 8.61 -9.76
CA TRP A 207 -4.83 7.66 -8.80
C TRP A 207 -3.73 6.91 -8.07
N TYR A 208 -3.79 6.86 -6.74
CA TYR A 208 -2.88 6.08 -5.90
C TYR A 208 -3.60 4.97 -5.14
N CYS A 209 -3.01 3.77 -5.08
CA CYS A 209 -3.54 2.67 -4.28
C CYS A 209 -2.48 1.81 -3.58
N GLY A 210 -2.91 0.98 -2.62
CA GLY A 210 -2.09 0.02 -1.87
C GLY A 210 -2.41 -1.42 -2.22
N HIS A 211 -2.59 -2.28 -1.21
CA HIS A 211 -3.18 -3.63 -1.21
C HIS A 211 -2.39 -4.73 -1.94
N TYR A 212 -1.83 -4.45 -3.11
CA TYR A 212 -1.24 -5.48 -3.98
C TYR A 212 0.22 -5.78 -3.67
N HIS A 213 0.81 -5.09 -2.68
CA HIS A 213 2.21 -5.21 -2.23
C HIS A 213 3.23 -5.06 -3.36
N LYS A 214 2.96 -4.14 -4.28
CA LYS A 214 3.81 -3.80 -5.42
C LYS A 214 4.02 -2.29 -5.50
N ASP A 215 5.17 -1.89 -6.02
CA ASP A 215 5.40 -0.53 -6.49
C ASP A 215 5.38 -0.55 -8.03
N ILE A 216 4.26 -0.17 -8.65
CA ILE A 216 4.10 -0.22 -10.10
C ILE A 216 3.19 0.89 -10.62
N ASP A 217 3.53 1.44 -11.78
CA ASP A 217 2.66 2.35 -12.53
C ASP A 217 1.84 1.56 -13.56
N LEU A 218 0.54 1.82 -13.62
CA LEU A 218 -0.42 1.24 -14.55
C LEU A 218 -0.92 2.30 -15.54
N CYS A 219 -1.76 1.88 -16.48
CA CYS A 219 -2.52 2.81 -17.32
C CYS A 219 -3.51 3.66 -16.49
N HIS A 220 -4.15 4.64 -17.14
CA HIS A 220 -5.12 5.55 -16.51
C HIS A 220 -4.54 6.34 -15.32
N ASN A 221 -3.27 6.77 -15.44
CA ASN A 221 -2.54 7.53 -14.42
C ASN A 221 -2.67 6.91 -13.02
N THR A 222 -2.51 5.58 -12.92
CA THR A 222 -2.70 4.85 -11.67
C THR A 222 -1.36 4.32 -11.18
N THR A 223 -1.03 4.57 -9.91
CA THR A 223 0.19 4.05 -9.27
C THR A 223 -0.18 3.23 -8.05
N VAL A 224 0.26 1.97 -8.06
CA VAL A 224 0.23 1.10 -6.89
C VAL A 224 1.50 1.33 -6.08
N LEU A 225 1.33 1.59 -4.79
CA LEU A 225 2.41 1.82 -3.85
C LEU A 225 2.43 0.71 -2.83
N PHE A 226 3.64 0.25 -2.52
CA PHE A 226 3.90 -0.55 -1.36
C PHE A 226 5.08 0.06 -0.64
N SER A 227 6.31 -0.25 -1.05
CA SER A 227 7.50 0.12 -0.28
C SER A 227 8.05 1.51 -0.60
N ARG A 228 7.57 2.16 -1.67
CA ARG A 228 8.00 3.52 -2.02
C ARG A 228 7.24 4.60 -1.28
N VAL A 229 7.96 5.69 -0.99
CA VAL A 229 7.41 6.95 -0.51
C VAL A 229 7.77 8.02 -1.53
N ILE A 230 6.77 8.57 -2.20
CA ILE A 230 6.96 9.51 -3.30
C ILE A 230 6.18 10.80 -3.05
N PRO A 231 6.58 11.95 -3.62
CA PRO A 231 5.74 13.13 -3.63
C PRO A 231 4.41 12.86 -4.34
N LEU A 232 3.32 13.48 -3.90
CA LEU A 232 2.05 13.45 -4.63
C LEU A 232 2.24 14.06 -6.04
N GLY A 233 1.57 13.50 -7.04
CA GLY A 233 1.74 13.83 -8.46
C GLY A 233 2.94 13.14 -9.13
N CYS A 234 3.78 12.41 -8.39
CA CYS A 234 4.84 11.60 -8.96
C CYS A 234 4.40 10.14 -9.18
N THR A 235 5.11 9.44 -10.03
CA THR A 235 4.95 8.01 -10.29
C THR A 235 6.06 7.19 -9.61
N VAL A 236 5.89 5.87 -9.54
CA VAL A 236 6.97 4.97 -9.11
C VAL A 236 8.17 5.17 -10.03
N SER A 237 7.99 5.12 -11.34
CA SER A 237 9.07 5.26 -12.34
C SER A 237 9.88 6.56 -12.25
N CYS A 238 9.30 7.65 -11.74
CA CYS A 238 9.99 8.93 -11.55
C CYS A 238 10.77 9.04 -10.23
N SER A 239 10.63 8.08 -9.31
CA SER A 239 11.32 8.08 -8.01
C SER A 239 12.67 7.35 -8.07
N PRO A 240 13.66 7.75 -7.23
CA PRO A 240 14.93 7.05 -7.15
C PRO A 240 14.75 5.55 -6.85
N PRO A 241 15.60 4.67 -7.40
CA PRO A 241 15.57 3.25 -7.07
C PRO A 241 15.77 3.03 -5.55
N MET A 242 15.02 2.09 -4.95
CA MET A 242 15.29 1.68 -3.57
C MET A 242 16.24 0.50 -3.54
N ASN A 243 17.16 0.50 -2.58
CA ASN A 243 17.97 -0.67 -2.28
C ASN A 243 17.08 -1.78 -1.69
N GLY A 244 16.91 -2.86 -2.44
CA GLY A 244 16.49 -4.16 -1.93
C GLY A 244 17.53 -4.75 -0.97
N ASN A 245 17.15 -5.83 -0.28
CA ASN A 245 18.06 -6.59 0.58
C ASN A 245 18.63 -7.77 -0.20
N PRO A 246 19.91 -7.76 -0.59
CA PRO A 246 20.53 -8.89 -1.24
C PRO A 246 20.41 -10.13 -0.36
N ILE A 247 19.86 -11.22 -0.90
CA ILE A 247 19.90 -12.54 -0.28
C ILE A 247 21.25 -13.18 -0.56
N TYR A 248 21.76 -13.02 -1.79
CA TYR A 248 23.08 -13.47 -2.24
C TYR A 248 24.10 -12.33 -2.31
N HIS A 249 25.38 -12.68 -2.17
CA HIS A 249 26.54 -11.79 -2.19
C HIS A 249 27.48 -12.17 -3.34
N VAL A 250 28.37 -11.24 -3.71
CA VAL A 250 29.41 -11.51 -4.71
C VAL A 250 30.26 -12.70 -4.28
N GLY A 251 30.41 -13.69 -5.17
CA GLY A 251 31.11 -14.94 -4.91
C GLY A 251 30.22 -16.09 -4.44
N ASP A 252 28.95 -15.85 -4.09
CA ASP A 252 28.02 -16.93 -3.77
C ASP A 252 27.73 -17.78 -5.02
N GLN A 253 27.75 -19.10 -4.86
CA GLN A 253 27.29 -20.05 -5.87
C GLN A 253 25.82 -20.40 -5.63
N ILE A 254 24.99 -20.18 -6.65
CA ILE A 254 23.54 -20.36 -6.56
C ILE A 254 23.01 -21.27 -7.67
N MET A 255 21.88 -21.92 -7.39
CA MET A 255 21.05 -22.55 -8.41
C MET A 255 19.89 -21.63 -8.78
N TYR A 256 19.59 -21.55 -10.07
CA TYR A 256 18.45 -20.76 -10.57
C TYR A 256 17.79 -21.47 -11.74
N LEU A 257 16.52 -21.14 -11.98
CA LEU A 257 15.75 -21.66 -13.11
C LEU A 257 15.87 -20.72 -14.32
N SER A 258 16.25 -21.26 -15.47
CA SER A 258 16.28 -20.55 -16.75
C SER A 258 15.69 -21.44 -17.84
N ASN A 259 14.66 -20.97 -18.55
CA ASN A 259 13.97 -21.74 -19.59
C ASN A 259 13.54 -23.16 -19.16
N ASN A 260 13.05 -23.32 -17.92
CA ASN A 260 12.69 -24.59 -17.29
C ASN A 260 13.86 -25.59 -17.06
N GLU A 261 15.11 -25.14 -17.20
CA GLU A 261 16.29 -25.91 -16.82
C GLU A 261 16.89 -25.35 -15.53
N VAL A 262 17.43 -26.24 -14.69
CA VAL A 262 18.16 -25.84 -13.48
C VAL A 262 19.59 -25.53 -13.90
N CYS A 263 19.99 -24.28 -13.70
CA CYS A 263 21.32 -23.79 -13.97
C CYS A 263 22.04 -23.50 -12.65
N CYS A 264 23.38 -23.47 -12.70
CA CYS A 264 24.21 -23.00 -11.62
C CYS A 264 25.08 -21.83 -12.09
N GLY A 265 25.39 -20.92 -11.17
CA GLY A 265 26.25 -19.80 -11.47
C GLY A 265 26.77 -19.10 -10.24
N THR A 266 27.87 -18.37 -10.44
CA THR A 266 28.49 -17.54 -9.41
C THR A 266 28.04 -16.10 -9.56
N ILE A 267 27.68 -15.46 -8.44
CA ILE A 267 27.32 -14.04 -8.40
C ILE A 267 28.56 -13.17 -8.64
N LEU A 268 28.59 -12.44 -9.75
CA LEU A 268 29.67 -11.50 -10.08
C LEU A 268 29.42 -10.12 -9.47
N HIS A 269 28.18 -9.63 -9.60
CA HIS A 269 27.78 -8.33 -9.11
C HIS A 269 26.39 -8.38 -8.47
N VAL A 270 26.24 -7.64 -7.37
CA VAL A 270 24.97 -7.39 -6.72
C VAL A 270 24.57 -5.95 -7.03
N PHE A 271 23.43 -5.78 -7.69
CA PHE A 271 22.79 -4.49 -7.90
C PHE A 271 21.65 -4.35 -6.88
N PRO A 272 21.89 -3.76 -5.70
CA PRO A 272 20.88 -3.71 -4.64
C PRO A 272 19.61 -2.96 -5.07
N TRP A 273 19.68 -2.12 -6.10
CA TRP A 273 18.53 -1.35 -6.62
C TRP A 273 17.67 -2.07 -7.67
N GLY A 274 18.09 -3.25 -8.16
CA GLY A 274 17.41 -3.98 -9.25
C GLY A 274 17.81 -3.52 -10.66
N LYS A 275 17.15 -4.06 -11.70
CA LYS A 275 17.32 -3.65 -13.12
C LYS A 275 16.12 -2.82 -13.58
N MET A 276 16.21 -2.13 -14.74
CA MET A 276 15.13 -1.24 -15.27
C MET A 276 13.70 -1.82 -15.20
N ARG A 277 13.52 -3.14 -15.32
CA ARG A 277 12.21 -3.82 -15.27
C ARG A 277 11.81 -4.38 -13.90
N ILE A 278 12.76 -4.52 -12.96
CA ILE A 278 12.53 -5.05 -11.62
C ILE A 278 13.16 -4.06 -10.65
N GLN A 279 12.38 -3.09 -10.20
CA GLN A 279 12.81 -2.12 -9.21
C GLN A 279 12.44 -2.64 -7.80
N ASN A 280 13.29 -2.38 -6.81
CA ASN A 280 13.09 -2.71 -5.38
C ASN A 280 13.32 -4.19 -5.00
N GLN A 281 13.93 -5.00 -5.88
CA GLN A 281 14.59 -6.25 -5.52
C GLN A 281 16.05 -6.21 -5.98
N PRO A 282 16.99 -6.82 -5.24
CA PRO A 282 18.36 -6.95 -5.70
C PRO A 282 18.39 -7.70 -7.03
N ALA A 283 19.12 -7.18 -8.01
CA ALA A 283 19.43 -7.92 -9.23
C ALA A 283 20.86 -8.45 -9.15
N TYR A 284 21.08 -9.60 -9.76
CA TYR A 284 22.36 -10.28 -9.75
C TYR A 284 22.91 -10.40 -11.17
N GLU A 285 24.19 -10.14 -11.33
CA GLU A 285 24.94 -10.57 -12.51
C GLU A 285 25.57 -11.92 -12.20
N LEU A 286 25.38 -12.87 -13.11
CA LEU A 286 25.78 -14.26 -12.94
C LEU A 286 26.82 -14.64 -14.00
N GLN A 287 27.82 -15.41 -13.59
CA GLN A 287 28.63 -16.21 -14.50
C GLN A 287 28.07 -17.63 -14.51
N GLU A 288 27.54 -18.06 -15.65
CA GLU A 288 27.08 -19.44 -15.84
C GLU A 288 28.24 -20.43 -15.78
N GLU A 289 28.06 -21.46 -14.96
CA GLU A 289 28.99 -22.58 -14.87
C GLU A 289 28.42 -23.78 -15.63
N LYS A 290 29.25 -24.42 -16.47
CA LYS A 290 28.84 -25.56 -17.30
C LYS A 290 28.86 -26.90 -16.57
N GLU A 291 29.38 -26.96 -15.35
CA GLU A 291 29.49 -28.17 -14.54
C GLU A 291 28.60 -28.07 -13.31
N ILE A 292 27.81 -29.13 -13.07
CA ILE A 292 26.96 -29.24 -11.89
C ILE A 292 27.87 -29.50 -10.69
N LEU A 293 27.99 -28.50 -9.82
CA LEU A 293 28.69 -28.64 -8.54
C LEU A 293 27.95 -29.62 -7.62
N ALA A 294 28.69 -30.28 -6.72
CA ALA A 294 28.08 -31.12 -5.69
C ALA A 294 27.15 -30.28 -4.79
N GLU A 295 25.96 -30.81 -4.46
CA GLU A 295 24.89 -30.11 -3.70
C GLU A 295 25.40 -29.46 -2.41
N ASP A 296 26.44 -30.03 -1.81
CA ASP A 296 27.06 -29.65 -0.54
C ASP A 296 27.78 -28.29 -0.57
N GLN A 297 28.00 -27.70 -1.74
CA GLN A 297 28.72 -26.43 -1.94
C GLN A 297 27.79 -25.24 -2.26
N ILE A 298 26.47 -25.45 -2.29
CA ILE A 298 25.51 -24.50 -2.88
C ILE A 298 24.63 -23.83 -1.81
N LEU A 299 24.48 -22.51 -1.87
CA LEU A 299 23.83 -21.70 -0.83
C LEU A 299 22.30 -21.60 -0.93
N GLY A 300 21.67 -22.06 -2.03
CA GLY A 300 20.21 -22.16 -2.13
C GLY A 300 19.63 -22.07 -3.55
N TYR A 301 18.30 -22.14 -3.63
CA TYR A 301 17.50 -22.07 -4.86
C TYR A 301 16.93 -20.65 -5.07
N SER A 302 17.13 -20.06 -6.24
CA SER A 302 16.44 -18.85 -6.71
C SER A 302 15.34 -19.24 -7.71
N ILE A 303 14.15 -18.64 -7.56
CA ILE A 303 13.06 -18.68 -8.56
C ILE A 303 13.10 -17.37 -9.35
#